data_AF-A0A843GL61-F1
#
_entry.id   AF-A0A843GL61-F1
#
_cell.length_a   1.000
_cell.length_b   1.000
_cell.length_c   1.000
_cell.angle_alpha   90.00
_cell.angle_beta   90.00
_cell.angle_gamma   90.00
#
_symmetry.space_group_name_H-M   'P 1'
#
loop_
_entity.id
_entity.type
_entity.pdbx_description
1 polymer ?
#
loop_
_entity_poly.entity_id
_entity_poly.type
_entity_poly.pdbx_seq_one_letter_code
_entity_poly.pdbx_strand_id
1 'polypeptide(L)'
;RPFGSALIIGGVNGEEVKLFETDPSGALIEYKATAIGSGVQAAMDVFEERYEDDISLEDAISLGLDALYEATEGRTTAQSVEIAVIEVDTQSYRKLADDEVSEYVEALLERNAEEEEEESEEEAEEVVEEEADETAEAEASEETSEDVVDENVTEESDGEKDSEE
;
A
#
# COMPACT_ATOMS: atom_id res chain seq x y z
N ARG A 1 -9.17 16.17 -36.27
CA ARG A 1 -9.02 15.29 -35.09
C ARG A 1 -8.39 16.16 -34.01
N PRO A 2 -8.99 16.30 -32.82
CA PRO A 2 -8.35 17.00 -31.71
C PRO A 2 -7.04 16.31 -31.30
N PHE A 3 -6.16 17.03 -30.60
CA PHE A 3 -4.95 16.43 -30.02
C PHE A 3 -5.39 15.41 -28.96
N GLY A 4 -5.04 14.14 -29.16
CA GLY A 4 -5.37 13.05 -28.23
C GLY A 4 -4.33 12.93 -27.13
N SER A 5 -4.01 14.04 -26.46
CA SER A 5 -2.97 14.12 -25.43
C SER A 5 -3.47 14.92 -24.24
N ALA A 6 -3.15 14.45 -23.04
CA ALA A 6 -3.19 15.24 -21.82
C ALA A 6 -1.81 15.85 -21.55
N LEU A 7 -1.76 16.94 -20.79
CA LEU A 7 -0.51 17.62 -20.41
C LEU A 7 -0.54 17.95 -18.93
N ILE A 8 0.60 17.82 -18.28
CA ILE A 8 0.86 18.41 -16.95
C ILE A 8 1.71 19.66 -17.17
N ILE A 9 1.28 20.77 -16.59
CA ILE A 9 1.90 22.09 -16.73
C ILE A 9 2.17 22.61 -15.33
N GLY A 10 3.43 22.53 -14.89
CA GLY A 10 3.91 23.07 -13.63
C GLY A 10 4.73 24.34 -13.82
N GLY A 11 4.72 25.23 -12.82
CA GLY A 11 5.56 26.43 -12.82
C GLY A 11 5.51 27.21 -11.52
N VAL A 12 6.44 28.16 -11.39
CA VAL A 12 6.49 29.10 -10.28
C VAL A 12 6.31 30.53 -10.81
N ASN A 13 5.48 31.32 -10.13
CA ASN A 13 5.33 32.74 -10.38
C ASN A 13 5.39 33.53 -9.07
N GLY A 14 6.53 34.18 -8.80
CA GLY A 14 6.78 34.78 -7.49
C GLY A 14 6.99 33.69 -6.45
N GLU A 15 6.17 33.71 -5.40
CA GLU A 15 6.13 32.69 -4.33
C GLU A 15 5.06 31.62 -4.60
N GLU A 16 4.30 31.74 -5.69
CA GLU A 16 3.20 30.83 -6.01
C GLU A 16 3.67 29.68 -6.90
N VAL A 17 3.59 28.46 -6.39
CA VAL A 17 3.72 27.21 -7.17
C VAL A 17 2.36 26.84 -7.74
N LYS A 18 2.31 26.50 -9.02
CA LYS A 18 1.08 26.12 -9.73
C LYS A 18 1.30 24.85 -10.54
N LEU A 19 0.32 23.95 -10.48
CA LEU A 19 0.27 22.73 -11.27
C LEU A 19 -1.10 22.61 -11.93
N PHE A 20 -1.10 22.45 -13.25
CA PHE A 20 -2.32 22.29 -14.03
C PHE A 20 -2.27 21.02 -14.86
N GLU A 21 -3.43 20.40 -15.05
CA GLU A 21 -3.62 19.32 -15.99
C GLU A 21 -4.58 19.74 -17.10
N THR A 22 -4.29 19.33 -18.33
CA THR A 22 -5.21 19.45 -19.47
C THR A 22 -5.67 18.09 -19.96
N ASP A 23 -6.94 17.99 -20.36
CA ASP A 23 -7.46 16.81 -21.06
C ASP A 23 -7.74 17.06 -22.56
N PRO A 24 -8.01 16.03 -23.38
CA PRO A 24 -8.31 16.20 -24.81
C PRO A 24 -9.59 17.01 -25.12
N SER A 25 -10.44 17.26 -24.13
CA SER A 25 -11.62 18.12 -24.29
C SER A 25 -11.27 19.61 -24.25
N GLY A 26 -10.07 19.93 -23.76
CA GLY A 26 -9.57 21.29 -23.53
C GLY A 26 -9.89 21.81 -22.12
N ALA A 27 -10.34 20.95 -21.21
CA ALA A 27 -10.45 21.32 -19.80
C ALA A 27 -9.06 21.58 -19.23
N LEU A 28 -8.98 22.57 -18.33
CA LEU A 28 -7.77 22.93 -17.59
C LEU A 28 -8.15 22.97 -16.11
N ILE A 29 -7.51 22.15 -15.28
CA ILE A 29 -7.82 22.00 -13.86
C ILE A 29 -6.52 22.18 -13.05
N GLU A 30 -6.60 22.91 -11.94
CA GLU A 30 -5.47 23.13 -11.02
C GLU A 30 -5.42 21.99 -9.98
N TYR A 31 -4.23 21.48 -9.70
CA TYR A 31 -3.96 20.41 -8.75
C TYR A 31 -2.82 20.79 -7.79
N LYS A 32 -2.73 20.08 -6.68
CA LYS A 32 -1.57 20.13 -5.76
C LYS A 32 -0.54 19.04 -6.14
N ALA A 33 -1.03 17.84 -6.41
CA ALA A 33 -0.32 16.73 -7.05
C ALA A 33 -1.26 16.07 -8.06
N THR A 34 -0.74 15.60 -9.19
CA THR A 34 -1.52 14.85 -10.19
C THR A 34 -0.61 13.92 -11.00
N ALA A 35 -1.21 12.92 -11.64
CA ALA A 35 -0.55 12.01 -12.56
C ALA A 35 -1.38 11.82 -13.84
N ILE A 36 -0.72 11.51 -14.95
CA ILE A 36 -1.36 11.11 -16.21
C ILE A 36 -0.71 9.83 -16.73
N GLY A 37 -1.47 9.03 -17.49
CA GLY A 37 -0.96 7.79 -18.09
C GLY A 37 -1.63 6.53 -17.54
N SER A 38 -0.97 5.38 -17.69
CA SER A 38 -1.55 4.06 -17.40
C SER A 38 -1.72 3.74 -15.91
N GLY A 39 -0.88 4.33 -15.04
CA GLY A 39 -0.89 4.08 -13.60
C GLY A 39 -1.49 5.22 -12.77
N VAL A 40 -2.36 6.04 -13.37
CA VAL A 40 -2.89 7.24 -12.70
C VAL A 40 -3.63 6.92 -11.41
N GLN A 41 -4.38 5.80 -11.33
CA GLN A 41 -5.13 5.46 -10.12
C GLN A 41 -4.18 5.22 -8.94
N ALA A 42 -3.20 4.31 -9.10
CA ALA A 42 -2.24 4.00 -8.06
C ALA A 42 -1.42 5.23 -7.63
N ALA A 43 -0.98 6.06 -8.59
CA ALA A 43 -0.26 7.30 -8.28
C ALA A 43 -1.13 8.29 -7.48
N MET A 44 -2.41 8.43 -7.83
CA MET A 44 -3.33 9.32 -7.13
C MET A 44 -3.65 8.81 -5.73
N ASP A 45 -3.78 7.48 -5.55
CA ASP A 45 -3.99 6.88 -4.22
C ASP A 45 -2.83 7.23 -3.28
N VAL A 46 -1.57 7.13 -3.76
CA VAL A 46 -0.38 7.56 -3.01
C VAL A 46 -0.42 9.05 -2.67
N PHE A 47 -0.78 9.91 -3.62
CA PHE A 47 -0.88 11.35 -3.37
C PHE A 47 -2.00 11.70 -2.39
N GLU A 48 -3.15 11.03 -2.46
CA GLU A 48 -4.28 11.25 -1.56
C GLU A 48 -3.95 10.86 -0.12
N GLU A 49 -3.14 9.82 0.07
CA GLU A 49 -2.74 9.33 1.38
C GLU A 49 -1.59 10.14 1.99
N ARG A 50 -0.57 10.51 1.19
CA ARG A 50 0.73 10.97 1.69
C ARG A 50 1.09 12.42 1.38
N TYR A 51 0.33 13.12 0.52
CA TYR A 51 0.63 14.53 0.20
C TYR A 51 0.33 15.47 1.37
N GLU A 52 1.24 16.40 1.62
CA GLU A 52 1.09 17.47 2.62
C GLU A 52 1.23 18.86 1.97
N ASP A 53 0.50 19.85 2.49
CA ASP A 53 0.48 21.21 1.91
C ASP A 53 1.82 21.94 2.00
N ASP A 54 2.62 21.67 3.03
CA ASP A 54 3.92 22.32 3.29
C ASP A 54 5.10 21.37 3.01
N ILE A 55 4.96 20.50 2.02
CA ILE A 55 5.98 19.51 1.63
C ILE A 55 7.26 20.19 1.10
N SER A 56 8.42 19.67 1.50
CA SER A 56 9.71 20.14 0.97
C SER A 56 9.93 19.65 -0.47
N LEU A 57 10.88 20.26 -1.19
CA LEU A 57 11.21 19.80 -2.55
C LEU A 57 11.75 18.35 -2.54
N GLU A 58 12.57 18.00 -1.56
CA GLU A 58 13.18 16.67 -1.41
C GLU A 58 12.10 15.62 -1.09
N ASP A 59 11.16 15.95 -0.20
CA ASP A 59 10.03 15.07 0.13
C ASP A 59 9.06 14.95 -1.06
N ALA A 60 8.84 16.03 -1.82
CA ALA A 60 7.99 16.00 -3.02
C ALA A 60 8.60 15.14 -4.14
N ILE A 61 9.93 15.14 -4.30
CA ILE A 61 10.62 14.23 -5.21
C ILE A 61 10.41 12.78 -4.75
N SER A 62 10.59 12.51 -3.46
CA SER A 62 10.41 11.18 -2.87
C SER A 62 8.97 10.69 -3.03
N LEU A 63 7.98 11.53 -2.75
CA LEU A 63 6.56 11.22 -2.93
C LEU A 63 6.20 10.95 -4.41
N GLY A 64 6.77 11.73 -5.33
CA GLY A 64 6.58 11.50 -6.77
C GLY A 64 7.17 10.17 -7.23
N LEU A 65 8.28 9.74 -6.64
CA LEU A 65 8.89 8.44 -6.88
C LEU A 65 8.09 7.29 -6.28
N ASP A 66 7.55 7.45 -5.08
CA ASP A 66 6.62 6.48 -4.47
C ASP A 66 5.39 6.26 -5.35
N ALA A 67 4.76 7.35 -5.80
CA ALA A 67 3.63 7.28 -6.71
C ALA A 67 3.99 6.61 -8.05
N LEU A 68 5.21 6.83 -8.55
CA LEU A 68 5.70 6.18 -9.77
C LEU A 68 6.01 4.69 -9.56
N TYR A 69 6.55 4.32 -8.40
CA TYR A 69 6.84 2.94 -8.03
C TYR A 69 5.55 2.12 -8.02
N GLU A 70 4.51 2.60 -7.34
CA GLU A 70 3.19 1.98 -7.32
C GLU A 70 2.55 1.94 -8.71
N ALA A 71 2.57 3.06 -9.43
CA ALA A 71 2.04 3.14 -10.80
C ALA A 71 2.73 2.20 -11.80
N THR A 72 3.97 1.78 -11.51
CA THR A 72 4.75 0.89 -12.36
C THR A 72 4.82 -0.54 -11.83
N GLU A 73 4.11 -0.87 -10.74
CA GLU A 73 4.13 -2.19 -10.09
C GLU A 73 5.58 -2.58 -9.70
N GLY A 74 6.31 -1.65 -9.08
CA GLY A 74 7.66 -1.85 -8.57
C GLY A 74 8.79 -1.91 -9.63
N ARG A 75 8.48 -1.67 -10.91
CA ARG A 75 9.47 -1.77 -12.01
C ARG A 75 10.27 -0.49 -12.26
N THR A 76 10.46 0.33 -11.22
CA THR A 76 11.17 1.60 -11.32
C THR A 76 12.69 1.38 -11.26
N THR A 77 13.42 2.01 -12.19
CA THR A 77 14.89 1.97 -12.26
C THR A 77 15.44 3.37 -12.57
N ALA A 78 16.68 3.67 -12.19
CA ALA A 78 17.28 4.97 -12.49
C ALA A 78 17.30 5.30 -14.00
N GLN A 79 17.35 4.29 -14.87
CA GLN A 79 17.33 4.47 -16.33
C GLN A 79 15.93 4.71 -16.91
N SER A 80 14.88 4.36 -16.18
CA SER A 80 13.49 4.50 -16.62
C SER A 80 12.82 5.78 -16.13
N VAL A 81 13.53 6.59 -15.33
CA VAL A 81 13.00 7.79 -14.67
C VAL A 81 13.74 9.03 -15.13
N GLU A 82 13.01 10.12 -15.36
CA GLU A 82 13.55 11.46 -15.54
C GLU A 82 12.86 12.39 -14.55
N ILE A 83 13.63 13.19 -13.82
CA ILE A 83 13.11 14.14 -12.83
C ILE A 83 13.51 15.55 -13.24
N ALA A 84 12.55 16.47 -13.14
CA ALA A 84 12.82 17.89 -13.31
C ALA A 84 12.09 18.71 -12.24
N VAL A 85 12.74 19.79 -11.82
CA VAL A 85 12.29 20.66 -10.74
C VAL A 85 12.27 22.10 -11.20
N ILE A 86 11.41 22.89 -10.56
CA ILE A 86 11.40 24.36 -10.68
C ILE A 86 11.40 24.91 -9.25
N GLU A 87 12.55 25.41 -8.81
CA GLU A 87 12.69 25.93 -7.45
C GLU A 87 12.09 27.33 -7.33
N VAL A 88 11.46 27.64 -6.18
CA VAL A 88 10.84 28.94 -5.95
C VAL A 88 11.89 30.07 -5.94
N ASP A 89 13.03 29.81 -5.31
CA ASP A 89 14.10 30.81 -5.16
C ASP A 89 14.74 31.21 -6.50
N THR A 90 14.92 30.23 -7.40
CA THR A 90 15.59 30.45 -8.69
C THR A 90 14.61 30.72 -9.83
N GLN A 91 13.34 30.32 -9.67
CA GLN A 91 12.29 30.34 -10.70
C GLN A 91 12.76 29.71 -12.02
N SER A 92 13.65 28.72 -11.92
CA SER A 92 14.34 28.14 -13.06
C SER A 92 14.09 26.65 -13.14
N TYR A 93 13.81 26.18 -14.36
CA TYR A 93 13.69 24.76 -14.66
C TYR A 93 15.08 24.12 -14.64
N ARG A 94 15.20 23.01 -13.91
CA ARG A 94 16.38 22.15 -13.90
C ARG A 94 15.95 20.70 -14.04
N LYS A 95 16.51 20.02 -15.03
CA LYS A 95 16.49 18.55 -15.07
C LYS A 95 17.60 18.04 -14.14
N LEU A 96 17.27 17.09 -13.27
CA LEU A 96 18.28 16.44 -12.43
C LEU A 96 19.28 15.66 -13.31
N ALA A 97 20.55 15.61 -12.89
CA ALA A 97 21.54 14.76 -13.52
C ALA A 97 21.26 13.29 -13.25
N ASP A 98 21.74 12.40 -14.12
CA ASP A 98 21.53 10.96 -14.00
C ASP A 98 22.06 10.42 -12.65
N ASP A 99 23.17 10.99 -12.16
CA ASP A 99 23.77 10.71 -10.86
C ASP A 99 22.80 11.04 -9.71
N GLU A 100 22.20 12.23 -9.73
CA GLU A 100 21.22 12.66 -8.71
C GLU A 100 19.97 11.79 -8.75
N VAL A 101 19.45 11.47 -9.95
CA VAL A 101 18.28 10.58 -10.10
C VAL A 101 18.59 9.19 -9.55
N SER A 102 19.80 8.69 -9.78
CA SER A 102 20.22 7.37 -9.28
C SER A 102 20.22 7.34 -7.75
N GLU A 103 20.73 8.38 -7.08
CA GLU A 103 20.70 8.47 -5.61
C GLU A 103 19.27 8.40 -5.05
N TYR A 104 18.31 9.12 -5.65
CA TYR A 104 16.92 9.06 -5.19
C TYR A 104 16.26 7.70 -5.45
N VAL A 105 16.54 7.07 -6.60
CA VAL A 105 15.94 5.77 -6.93
C VAL A 105 16.56 4.65 -6.10
N GLU A 106 17.86 4.71 -5.80
CA GLU A 106 18.51 3.75 -4.89
C GLU A 106 17.90 3.84 -3.48
N ALA A 107 17.75 5.06 -2.94
CA ALA A 107 17.11 5.27 -1.64
C ALA A 107 15.66 4.76 -1.59
N LEU A 108 14.89 4.96 -2.66
CA LEU A 108 13.53 4.42 -2.80
C LEU A 108 13.52 2.89 -2.72
N LEU A 109 14.40 2.23 -3.47
CA LEU A 109 14.44 0.77 -3.54
C LEU A 109 14.94 0.14 -2.24
N GLU A 110 15.90 0.79 -1.56
CA GLU A 110 16.37 0.35 -0.24
C GLU A 110 15.25 0.44 0.80
N ARG A 111 14.53 1.58 0.88
CA ARG A 111 13.41 1.73 1.81
C ARG A 111 12.30 0.71 1.56
N ASN A 112 11.88 0.52 0.32
CA ASN A 112 10.80 -0.41 0.02
C ASN A 112 11.20 -1.87 0.30
N ALA A 113 12.48 -2.22 0.12
CA ALA A 113 12.98 -3.54 0.50
C ALA A 113 12.97 -3.75 2.03
N GLU A 114 13.32 -2.72 2.81
CA GLU A 114 13.24 -2.75 4.28
C GLU A 114 11.79 -2.92 4.74
N GLU A 115 10.84 -2.16 4.16
CA GLU A 115 9.41 -2.26 4.46
C GLU A 115 8.84 -3.66 4.14
N GLU A 116 9.20 -4.23 2.97
CA GLU A 116 8.80 -5.60 2.59
C GLU A 116 9.38 -6.68 3.54
N GLU A 117 10.62 -6.49 4.03
CA GLU A 117 11.23 -7.39 5.01
C GLU A 117 10.51 -7.31 6.36
N GLU A 118 10.23 -6.10 6.87
CA GLU A 118 9.51 -5.87 8.12
C GLU A 118 8.09 -6.45 8.09
N GLU A 119 7.32 -6.19 7.02
CA GLU A 119 5.98 -6.78 6.86
C GLU A 119 6.03 -8.31 6.86
N SER A 120 7.04 -8.91 6.23
CA SER A 120 7.19 -10.38 6.19
C SER A 120 7.55 -10.98 7.55
N GLU A 121 8.29 -10.25 8.39
CA GLU A 121 8.61 -10.66 9.76
C GLU A 121 7.39 -10.53 10.66
N GLU A 122 6.62 -9.44 10.56
CA GLU A 122 5.37 -9.24 11.32
C GLU A 122 4.31 -10.30 10.96
N GLU A 123 4.10 -10.59 9.68
CA GLU A 123 3.18 -11.67 9.25
C GLU A 123 3.62 -13.04 9.77
N ALA A 124 4.94 -13.32 9.81
CA ALA A 124 5.45 -14.58 10.33
C ALA A 124 5.26 -14.69 11.85
N GLU A 125 5.40 -13.60 12.61
CA GLU A 125 5.14 -13.55 14.04
C GLU A 125 3.65 -13.73 14.35
N GLU A 126 2.75 -13.07 13.60
CA GLU A 126 1.29 -13.20 13.77
C GLU A 126 0.82 -14.65 13.58
N VAL A 127 1.34 -15.34 12.54
CA VAL A 127 1.01 -16.75 12.29
C VAL A 127 1.49 -17.67 13.42
N VAL A 128 2.66 -17.39 14.02
CA VAL A 128 3.17 -18.17 15.15
C VAL A 128 2.33 -17.94 16.41
N GLU A 129 1.82 -16.73 16.63
CA GLU A 129 0.92 -16.43 17.75
C GLU A 129 -0.47 -17.09 17.57
N GLU A 130 -1.05 -17.06 16.38
CA GLU A 130 -2.33 -17.75 16.10
C GLU A 130 -2.23 -19.28 16.29
N GLU A 131 -1.15 -19.91 15.81
CA GLU A 131 -0.93 -21.36 15.99
C GLU A 131 -0.70 -21.73 17.47
N ALA A 132 -0.13 -20.83 18.27
CA ALA A 132 0.06 -21.03 19.70
C ALA A 132 -1.25 -20.91 20.51
N ASP A 133 -2.16 -20.02 20.10
CA ASP A 133 -3.49 -19.89 20.72
C ASP A 133 -4.39 -21.10 20.37
N GLU A 134 -4.35 -21.58 19.11
CA GLU A 134 -5.12 -22.75 18.68
C GLU A 134 -4.67 -24.04 19.40
N THR A 135 -3.37 -24.22 19.61
CA THR A 135 -2.83 -25.37 20.36
C THR A 135 -3.15 -25.31 21.84
N ALA A 136 -3.18 -24.12 22.46
CA ALA A 136 -3.57 -23.95 23.86
C ALA A 136 -5.07 -24.20 24.10
N GLU A 137 -5.95 -23.81 23.17
CA GLU A 137 -7.39 -24.14 23.24
C GLU A 137 -7.65 -25.65 23.06
N ALA A 138 -6.89 -26.33 22.18
CA ALA A 138 -7.00 -27.76 22.00
C ALA A 138 -6.62 -28.56 23.27
N GLU A 139 -5.50 -28.22 23.91
CA GLU A 139 -5.01 -28.90 25.12
C GLU A 139 -5.93 -28.66 26.34
N ALA A 140 -6.57 -27.49 26.44
CA ALA A 140 -7.56 -27.19 27.48
C ALA A 140 -8.87 -27.99 27.33
N SER A 141 -9.21 -28.41 26.10
CA SER A 141 -10.39 -29.22 25.83
C SER A 141 -10.18 -30.71 26.18
N GLU A 142 -8.95 -31.22 26.04
CA GLU A 142 -8.64 -32.63 26.34
C GLU A 142 -8.59 -32.91 27.86
N GLU A 143 -8.07 -32.01 28.70
CA GLU A 143 -8.05 -32.19 30.17
C GLU A 143 -9.44 -32.23 30.83
N THR A 144 -10.48 -31.69 30.20
CA THR A 144 -11.85 -31.73 30.74
C THR A 144 -12.58 -33.07 30.53
N SER A 145 -12.01 -33.95 29.71
CA SER A 145 -12.64 -35.23 29.34
C SER A 145 -12.21 -36.43 30.20
N GLU A 146 -11.18 -36.29 31.04
CA GLU A 146 -10.66 -37.37 31.89
C GLU A 146 -11.33 -37.50 33.28
N ASP A 147 -12.19 -36.55 33.71
CA ASP A 147 -12.80 -36.55 35.06
C ASP A 147 -14.24 -37.15 35.12
N VAL A 148 -14.70 -37.87 34.09
CA VAL A 148 -16.03 -38.54 34.11
C VAL A 148 -15.90 -40.05 33.90
N VAL A 149 -15.17 -40.72 34.78
CA VAL A 149 -15.26 -42.18 34.94
C VAL A 149 -15.42 -42.52 36.41
N ASP A 150 -16.66 -42.58 36.91
CA ASP A 150 -16.98 -43.55 37.97
C ASP A 150 -18.46 -43.97 38.01
N GLU A 151 -18.63 -45.29 37.86
CA GLU A 151 -19.67 -46.20 38.34
C GLU A 151 -21.16 -45.78 38.34
N ASN A 152 -21.98 -46.46 37.52
CA ASN A 152 -22.83 -47.53 38.08
C ASN A 152 -23.41 -48.46 37.00
N VAL A 153 -23.36 -49.76 37.31
CA VAL A 153 -23.62 -50.93 36.48
C VAL A 153 -24.87 -51.65 37.00
N THR A 154 -25.70 -52.14 36.08
CA THR A 154 -26.69 -53.25 36.19
C THR A 154 -28.00 -53.01 36.99
N GLU A 155 -29.16 -53.63 36.72
CA GLU A 155 -29.57 -54.91 36.11
C GLU A 155 -30.93 -54.83 35.35
N GLU A 156 -31.17 -55.88 34.58
CA GLU A 156 -32.35 -56.27 33.76
C GLU A 156 -33.72 -56.31 34.48
N SER A 157 -34.83 -56.17 33.74
CA SER A 157 -35.72 -57.30 33.38
C SER A 157 -37.15 -56.87 32.96
N ASP A 158 -37.59 -57.54 31.88
CA ASP A 158 -38.93 -58.10 31.61
C ASP A 158 -40.21 -57.27 31.36
N GLY A 159 -40.94 -57.73 30.33
CA GLY A 159 -42.41 -57.77 30.28
C GLY A 159 -43.07 -56.77 29.33
N GLU A 160 -43.32 -57.08 28.06
CA GLU A 160 -44.42 -57.90 27.52
C GLU A 160 -45.75 -57.15 27.28
N LYS A 161 -46.02 -56.91 25.98
CA LYS A 161 -47.27 -57.03 25.19
C LYS A 161 -48.50 -56.11 25.31
N ASP A 162 -49.06 -55.94 24.10
CA ASP A 162 -50.48 -55.83 23.71
C ASP A 162 -51.18 -54.49 24.02
N SER A 163 -52.08 -53.93 23.20
CA SER A 163 -52.73 -54.33 21.94
C SER A 163 -53.45 -53.09 21.37
N GLU A 164 -53.80 -53.17 20.06
CA GLU A 164 -54.96 -52.52 19.37
C GLU A 164 -55.01 -50.97 19.32
N GLU A 165 -55.27 -50.32 18.18
CA GLU A 165 -56.22 -50.59 17.08
C GLU A 165 -55.70 -50.00 15.75
#